data_AF-A0AAA9SND1-F1
#
_entry.id   AF-A0AAA9SND1-F1
#
_cell.length_a   1.000
_cell.length_b   1.000
_cell.length_c   1.000
_cell.angle_alpha   90.00
_cell.angle_beta   90.00
_cell.angle_gamma   90.00
#
_symmetry.space_group_name_H-M   'P 1'
#
loop_
_entity.id
_entity.type
_entity.pdbx_description
1 polymer ?
#
loop_
_entity_poly.entity_id
_entity_poly.type
_entity_poly.pdbx_seq_one_letter_code
_entity_poly.pdbx_strand_id
1 'polypeptide(L)'
;MKPGEELLPKDENGKIILDSVDLCRTWEALEKCKEAGLTKPIMVSNFNHKQLEKILNKPGLKYKPVCNQVECHPYLNQSKLLDFCKSRDIVLVAYSALGSQRVKGW
;
A
#
# COMPACT_ATOMS: atom_id res chain seq x y z
N MET A 1 15.26 7.62 12.72
CA MET A 1 15.48 6.79 11.52
C MET A 1 16.97 6.60 11.34
N LYS A 2 17.47 5.36 11.29
CA LYS A 2 18.71 5.08 10.55
C LYS A 2 18.26 4.51 9.21
N PRO A 3 18.38 5.25 8.10
CA PRO A 3 18.41 4.62 6.79
C PRO A 3 19.47 3.52 6.86
N GLY A 4 19.04 2.27 6.71
CA GLY A 4 19.92 1.11 6.69
C GLY A 4 20.14 0.66 5.26
N GLU A 5 21.26 0.00 5.00
CA GLU A 5 21.51 -0.65 3.71
C GLU A 5 20.67 -1.93 3.55
N GLU A 6 20.20 -2.49 4.67
CA GLU A 6 19.39 -3.70 4.69
C GLU A 6 17.90 -3.42 4.41
N LEU A 7 17.29 -4.33 3.65
CA LEU A 7 15.87 -4.25 3.27
C LEU A 7 14.92 -4.36 4.46
N LEU A 8 15.29 -5.14 5.49
CA LEU A 8 14.56 -5.28 6.75
C LEU A 8 15.56 -5.10 7.91
N PRO A 9 15.80 -3.86 8.37
CA PRO A 9 16.78 -3.60 9.42
C PRO A 9 16.40 -4.32 10.72
N LYS A 10 17.38 -4.98 11.33
CA LYS A 10 17.21 -5.74 12.58
C LYS A 10 18.08 -5.18 13.70
N ASP A 11 17.62 -5.33 14.95
CA ASP A 11 18.44 -5.07 16.13
C ASP A 11 19.42 -6.22 16.40
N GLU A 12 20.24 -6.08 17.45
CA GLU A 12 21.21 -7.08 17.88
C GLU A 12 20.60 -8.45 18.23
N ASN A 13 19.29 -8.50 18.50
CA ASN A 13 18.54 -9.72 18.81
C ASN A 13 17.83 -10.29 17.57
N GLY A 14 18.05 -9.72 16.38
CA GLY A 14 17.42 -10.14 15.14
C GLY A 14 15.97 -9.67 14.96
N LYS A 15 15.47 -8.79 15.83
CA LYS A 15 14.10 -8.27 15.73
C LYS A 15 14.04 -7.12 14.72
N ILE A 16 13.01 -7.14 13.85
CA ILE A 16 12.79 -6.07 12.87
C ILE A 16 12.56 -4.73 13.59
N ILE A 17 13.31 -3.71 13.17
CA ILE A 17 13.16 -2.33 13.64
C ILE A 17 12.10 -1.64 12.77
N LEU A 18 10.94 -1.37 13.36
CA LEU A 18 9.82 -0.69 12.70
C LEU A 18 9.84 0.82 12.97
N ASP A 19 9.18 1.58 12.10
CA ASP A 19 8.89 3.00 12.31
C ASP A 19 7.37 3.21 12.43
N SER A 20 6.97 4.28 13.13
CA SER A 20 5.57 4.64 13.41
C SER A 20 5.07 5.80 12.53
N VAL A 21 5.73 6.03 11.39
CA VAL A 21 5.34 7.06 10.42
C VAL A 21 3.88 6.91 10.02
N ASP A 22 3.13 8.01 10.12
CA ASP A 22 1.74 8.03 9.71
C ASP A 22 1.61 7.90 8.18
N LEU A 23 0.80 6.94 7.74
CA LEU A 23 0.40 6.76 6.33
C LEU A 23 -0.05 8.07 5.67
N CYS A 24 -0.78 8.94 6.38
CA CYS A 24 -1.22 10.22 5.85
C CYS A 24 -0.05 11.15 5.53
N ARG A 25 1.00 11.17 6.38
CA ARG A 25 2.21 11.97 6.13
C ARG A 25 2.98 11.45 4.91
N THR A 26 3.12 10.13 4.80
CA THR A 26 3.71 9.51 3.61
C THR A 26 2.89 9.82 2.35
N TRP A 27 1.57 9.80 2.45
CA TRP A 27 0.69 10.14 1.33
C TRP A 27 0.85 11.59 0.88
N GLU A 28 0.95 12.56 1.80
CA GLU A 28 1.24 13.97 1.45
C GLU A 28 2.54 14.13 0.68
N ALA A 29 3.56 13.34 1.01
CA ALA A 29 4.81 13.33 0.25
C ALA A 29 4.61 12.77 -1.18
N LEU A 30 3.80 11.72 -1.33
CA LEU A 30 3.44 11.18 -2.66
C LEU A 30 2.62 12.19 -3.48
N GLU A 31 1.70 12.93 -2.85
CA GLU A 31 0.96 14.01 -3.49
C GLU A 31 1.91 15.07 -4.04
N LYS A 32 2.93 15.47 -3.28
CA LYS A 32 3.97 16.41 -3.75
C LYS A 32 4.79 15.85 -4.92
N CYS A 33 5.12 14.55 -4.92
CA CYS A 33 5.81 13.92 -6.06
C CYS A 33 4.97 14.00 -7.34
N LYS A 34 3.65 13.82 -7.23
CA LYS A 34 2.73 13.98 -8.36
C LYS A 34 2.64 15.45 -8.82
N GLU A 35 2.53 16.40 -7.90
CA GLU A 35 2.51 17.83 -8.20
C GLU A 35 3.79 18.29 -8.90
N ALA A 36 4.94 17.74 -8.48
CA ALA A 36 6.24 17.99 -9.11
C ALA A 36 6.41 17.28 -10.48
N GLY A 37 5.42 16.52 -10.95
CA GLY A 37 5.48 15.80 -12.22
C GLY A 37 6.40 14.57 -12.23
N LEU A 38 6.88 14.11 -11.06
CA LEU A 38 7.78 12.96 -10.93
C LEU A 38 7.05 11.63 -11.13
N THR A 39 5.72 11.63 -11.01
CA THR A 39 4.87 10.48 -11.29
C THR A 39 3.54 10.92 -11.91
N LYS A 40 2.97 10.06 -12.76
CA LYS A 40 1.66 10.29 -13.37
C LYS A 40 0.54 9.98 -12.36
N PRO A 41 0.29 8.73 -11.92
CA PRO A 41 -0.59 8.42 -10.80
C PRO A 41 0.16 8.12 -9.49
N ILE A 42 -0.57 8.12 -8.38
CA ILE A 42 -0.10 7.59 -7.08
C ILE A 42 -1.09 6.51 -6.60
N MET A 43 -0.56 5.46 -6.00
CA MET A 43 -1.29 4.23 -5.66
C MET A 43 -0.78 3.63 -4.35
N VAL A 44 -1.51 2.63 -3.84
CA VAL A 44 -1.11 1.85 -2.66
C VAL A 44 -1.03 0.35 -3.00
N SER A 45 -0.38 -0.41 -2.13
CA SER A 45 -0.28 -1.86 -2.22
C SER A 45 -0.35 -2.47 -0.83
N ASN A 46 -1.00 -3.62 -0.69
CA ASN A 46 -1.23 -4.32 0.59
C ASN A 46 -2.02 -3.50 1.63
N PHE A 47 -2.87 -2.57 1.19
CA PHE A 47 -3.72 -1.81 2.11
C PHE A 47 -5.02 -2.55 2.39
N ASN A 48 -5.38 -2.63 3.68
CA ASN A 48 -6.71 -3.08 4.10
C ASN A 48 -7.72 -1.91 4.10
N HIS A 49 -8.99 -2.24 4.38
CA HIS A 49 -10.10 -1.29 4.44
C HIS A 49 -9.80 -0.08 5.33
N LYS A 50 -9.35 -0.31 6.57
CA LYS A 50 -9.09 0.77 7.55
C LYS A 50 -7.99 1.71 7.10
N GLN A 51 -6.95 1.18 6.46
CA GLN A 51 -5.84 1.98 5.94
C GLN A 51 -6.27 2.81 4.73
N LEU A 52 -7.08 2.25 3.82
CA LEU A 52 -7.67 3.01 2.72
C LEU A 52 -8.58 4.12 3.24
N GLU A 53 -9.48 3.83 4.18
CA GLU A 53 -10.33 4.85 4.80
C GLU A 53 -9.52 5.95 5.47
N LYS A 54 -8.42 5.60 6.14
CA LYS A 54 -7.52 6.59 6.74
C LYS A 54 -7.00 7.59 5.71
N ILE A 55 -6.57 7.12 4.54
CA ILE A 55 -6.14 8.01 3.45
C ILE A 55 -7.31 8.79 2.85
N LEU A 56 -8.44 8.12 2.57
CA LEU A 56 -9.61 8.74 1.95
C LEU A 56 -10.26 9.82 2.81
N ASN A 57 -10.16 9.69 4.14
CA ASN A 57 -10.69 10.66 5.11
C ASN A 57 -9.63 11.65 5.61
N LYS A 58 -8.41 11.61 5.06
CA LYS A 58 -7.33 12.54 5.43
C LYS A 58 -7.77 13.99 5.15
N PRO A 59 -7.63 14.91 6.13
CA PRO A 59 -7.88 16.34 5.90
C PRO A 59 -7.02 16.89 4.75
N GLY A 60 -7.64 17.66 3.86
CA GLY A 60 -6.96 18.25 2.71
C GLY A 60 -6.38 17.23 1.72
N LEU A 61 -6.99 16.05 1.60
CA LEU A 61 -6.65 15.08 0.54
C LEU A 61 -6.77 15.74 -0.83
N LYS A 62 -5.68 15.77 -1.60
CA LYS A 62 -5.64 16.36 -2.95
C LYS A 62 -5.84 15.28 -4.02
N TYR A 63 -5.25 14.11 -3.83
CA TYR A 63 -5.31 13.02 -4.79
C TYR A 63 -5.65 11.70 -4.09
N LYS A 64 -6.77 11.08 -4.49
CA LYS A 64 -7.15 9.73 -4.05
C LYS A 64 -6.20 8.69 -4.65
N PRO A 65 -5.94 7.56 -3.95
CA PRO A 65 -5.23 6.44 -4.55
C PRO A 65 -6.02 5.90 -5.75
N VAL A 66 -5.36 5.76 -6.90
CA VAL A 66 -6.06 5.27 -8.12
C VAL A 66 -6.28 3.76 -8.10
N CYS A 67 -5.44 3.03 -7.37
CA CYS A 67 -5.55 1.60 -7.20
C CYS A 67 -4.97 1.11 -5.87
N ASN A 68 -5.40 -0.09 -5.48
CA ASN A 68 -4.82 -0.88 -4.40
C ASN A 68 -4.40 -2.24 -4.97
N GLN A 69 -3.09 -2.50 -4.99
CA GLN A 69 -2.56 -3.78 -5.45
C GLN A 69 -2.49 -4.77 -4.27
N VAL A 70 -3.19 -5.91 -4.36
CA VAL A 70 -3.27 -6.91 -3.28
C VAL A 70 -3.26 -8.34 -3.81
N GLU A 71 -2.99 -9.31 -2.95
CA GLU A 71 -3.11 -10.73 -3.30
C GLU A 71 -4.57 -11.01 -3.65
N CYS A 72 -4.81 -11.48 -4.87
CA CYS A 72 -6.16 -11.81 -5.31
C CYS A 72 -6.13 -12.93 -6.35
N HIS A 73 -6.79 -14.04 -6.05
CA HIS A 73 -6.88 -15.25 -6.88
C HIS A 73 -8.09 -16.09 -6.43
N PRO A 74 -8.48 -17.20 -7.11
CA PRO A 74 -9.69 -17.95 -6.75
C PRO A 74 -9.78 -18.40 -5.28
N TYR A 75 -8.64 -18.74 -4.64
CA TYR A 75 -8.59 -19.07 -3.20
C TYR A 75 -8.62 -17.86 -2.25
N LEU A 76 -8.38 -16.65 -2.74
CA LEU A 76 -8.44 -15.40 -1.98
C LEU A 76 -9.00 -14.30 -2.89
N ASN A 77 -10.30 -14.26 -3.10
CA ASN A 77 -10.93 -13.41 -4.12
C ASN A 77 -11.09 -11.93 -3.73
N GLN A 78 -10.78 -11.56 -2.49
CA GLN A 78 -10.88 -10.20 -1.96
C GLN A 78 -12.26 -9.55 -2.09
N SER A 79 -13.38 -10.30 -2.14
CA SER A 79 -14.71 -9.76 -2.47
C SER A 79 -15.10 -8.48 -1.70
N LYS A 80 -14.96 -8.48 -0.37
CA LYS A 80 -15.27 -7.31 0.48
C LYS A 80 -14.38 -6.09 0.17
N LEU A 81 -13.08 -6.31 -0.03
CA LEU A 81 -12.13 -5.24 -0.35
C LEU A 81 -12.35 -4.73 -1.77
N LEU A 82 -12.70 -5.62 -2.71
CA LEU A 82 -13.06 -5.28 -4.08
C LEU A 82 -14.31 -4.39 -4.11
N ASP A 83 -15.36 -4.75 -3.38
CA ASP A 83 -16.59 -3.95 -3.31
C ASP A 83 -16.33 -2.58 -2.68
N PHE A 84 -15.52 -2.53 -1.63
CA PHE A 84 -15.09 -1.27 -1.04
C PHE A 84 -14.31 -0.41 -2.05
N CYS A 85 -13.32 -0.97 -2.74
CA CYS A 85 -12.53 -0.25 -3.74
C CYS A 85 -13.42 0.28 -4.88
N LYS A 86 -14.35 -0.54 -5.39
CA LYS A 86 -15.35 -0.13 -6.40
C LYS A 86 -16.19 1.06 -5.93
N SER A 87 -16.69 1.03 -4.69
CA SER A 87 -17.50 2.13 -4.14
C SER A 87 -16.76 3.47 -3.99
N ARG A 88 -15.42 3.46 -4.11
CA ARG A 88 -14.53 4.62 -3.94
C ARG A 88 -13.79 5.01 -5.23
N ASP A 89 -14.14 4.41 -6.36
CA ASP A 89 -13.46 4.57 -7.65
C ASP A 89 -11.97 4.18 -7.60
N ILE A 90 -11.64 3.15 -6.81
CA ILE A 90 -10.30 2.59 -6.69
C ILE A 90 -10.27 1.26 -7.45
N VAL A 91 -9.30 1.10 -8.36
CA VAL A 91 -9.09 -0.18 -9.05
C VAL A 91 -8.36 -1.15 -8.11
N LEU A 92 -8.86 -2.38 -7.97
CA LEU A 92 -8.11 -3.45 -7.31
C LEU A 92 -7.21 -4.14 -8.34
N VAL A 93 -5.90 -4.17 -8.10
CA VAL A 93 -4.93 -4.84 -8.97
C VAL A 93 -4.47 -6.12 -8.30
N ALA A 94 -4.68 -7.27 -8.95
CA ALA A 94 -4.31 -8.57 -8.39
C ALA A 94 -2.81 -8.86 -8.58
N TYR A 95 -2.06 -9.01 -7.47
CA TYR A 95 -0.80 -9.76 -7.50
C TYR A 95 -1.04 -11.22 -7.11
N SER A 96 -0.09 -12.10 -7.45
CA SER A 96 -0.20 -13.55 -7.24
C SER A 96 -1.50 -14.14 -7.81
N ALA A 97 -2.00 -13.59 -8.93
CA ALA A 97 -3.26 -13.99 -9.54
C ALA A 97 -3.34 -15.49 -9.91
N LEU A 98 -2.18 -16.12 -10.11
CA LEU A 98 -2.02 -17.55 -10.40
C LEU A 98 -1.52 -18.37 -9.18
N GLY A 99 -1.66 -17.86 -7.95
CA GLY A 99 -1.23 -18.57 -6.73
C GLY A 99 0.27 -18.47 -6.42
N SER A 100 0.92 -17.38 -6.87
CA SER A 100 2.35 -17.07 -6.71
C SER A 100 3.32 -18.05 -7.39
N GLN A 101 4.62 -17.78 -7.28
CA GLN A 101 5.69 -18.68 -7.74
C GLN A 101 5.98 -19.85 -6.78
N ARG A 102 5.40 -19.84 -5.58
CA ARG A 102 5.62 -20.84 -4.52
C ARG A 102 7.11 -20.96 -4.08
N VAL A 103 7.83 -19.84 -4.07
CA VAL A 103 9.21 -19.79 -3.57
C VAL A 103 9.23 -20.11 -2.08
N LYS A 104 10.13 -21.02 -1.66
CA LYS A 104 10.31 -21.34 -0.24
C LYS A 104 11.06 -20.22 0.46
N GLY A 105 10.55 -19.76 1.62
CA GLY A 105 11.21 -18.74 2.44
C GLY A 105 10.82 -17.30 2.13
N TRP A 106 9.81 -17.10 1.26
CA TRP A 106 9.03 -15.86 1.18
C TRP A 106 7.82 -15.94 2.12
#